data_AF-A0A7C5E0I3-F1
#
_entry.id   AF-A0A7C5E0I3-F1
#
_cell.length_a   1.000
_cell.length_b   1.000
_cell.length_c   1.000
_cell.angle_alpha   90.00
_cell.angle_beta   90.00
_cell.angle_gamma   90.00
#
_symmetry.space_group_name_H-M   'P 1'
#
loop_
_entity.id
_entity.type
_entity.pdbx_description
1 polymer ?
#
loop_
_entity_poly.entity_id
_entity_poly.type
_entity_poly.pdbx_seq_one_letter_code
_entity_poly.pdbx_strand_id
1 'polypeptide(L)'
;MRRNMRAGKSRNGGLEFKVFTDDEMDEIHLATLEVLEKTGLFFDDEEALGVLDGGGAVIDKTSRVAKFPPHVVEDAIRSAPPKILLAGR
;
A
#
# COMPACT_ATOMS: atom_id res chain seq x y z
N MET A 1 -4.76 31.95 -13.17
CA MET A 1 -3.34 32.36 -13.23
C MET A 1 -2.54 31.55 -12.21
N ARG A 2 -1.85 30.46 -12.62
CA ARG A 2 -0.93 29.72 -11.72
C ARG A 2 0.29 30.61 -11.48
N ARG A 3 0.50 31.04 -10.24
CA ARG A 3 1.67 31.84 -9.85
C ARG A 3 2.81 30.86 -9.51
N ASN A 4 3.94 30.97 -10.21
CA ASN A 4 5.14 30.16 -9.95
C ASN A 4 5.66 30.36 -8.52
N MET A 5 6.42 29.35 -8.05
CA MET A 5 7.16 29.41 -6.80
C MET A 5 8.08 30.64 -6.80
N ARG A 6 7.88 31.57 -5.87
CA ARG A 6 8.71 32.78 -5.77
C ARG A 6 10.00 32.40 -5.04
N ALA A 7 11.14 32.56 -5.69
CA ALA A 7 12.45 32.43 -5.05
C ALA A 7 12.52 33.36 -3.82
N GLY A 8 13.05 32.84 -2.70
CA GLY A 8 13.30 33.61 -1.47
C GLY A 8 12.10 33.83 -0.54
N LYS A 9 10.95 33.14 -0.72
CA LYS A 9 9.84 33.19 0.25
C LYS A 9 9.44 31.79 0.70
N SER A 10 9.74 31.44 1.96
CA SER A 10 9.24 30.22 2.60
C SER A 10 7.72 30.29 2.72
N ARG A 11 7.04 29.19 2.35
CA ARG A 11 5.63 28.95 2.69
C ARG A 11 5.60 27.91 3.80
N ASN A 12 4.70 28.03 4.76
CA ASN A 12 4.47 26.96 5.73
C ASN A 12 4.04 25.69 4.97
N GLY A 13 4.77 24.59 5.19
CA GLY A 13 4.59 23.31 4.51
C GLY A 13 3.43 22.46 5.01
N GLY A 14 2.63 22.99 5.94
CA GLY A 14 1.57 22.26 6.63
C GLY A 14 1.95 21.90 8.07
N LEU A 15 1.07 21.14 8.72
CA LEU A 15 1.26 20.55 10.05
C LEU A 15 0.92 19.05 9.92
N GLU A 16 1.75 18.20 10.50
CA GLU A 16 1.47 16.76 10.63
C GLU A 16 0.78 16.50 11.97
N PHE A 17 -0.28 15.70 11.97
CA PHE A 17 -0.99 15.30 13.18
C PHE A 17 -0.75 13.82 13.43
N LYS A 18 0.24 13.49 14.27
CA LYS A 18 0.52 12.12 14.71
C LYS A 18 -0.36 11.77 15.91
N VAL A 19 -1.30 10.85 15.69
CA VAL A 19 -2.22 10.34 16.73
C VAL A 19 -1.66 9.09 17.41
N PHE A 20 -0.93 8.28 16.66
CA PHE A 20 -0.27 7.07 17.13
C PHE A 20 1.22 7.31 17.32
N THR A 21 1.80 6.60 18.28
CA THR A 21 3.24 6.39 18.39
C THR A 21 3.75 5.52 17.24
N ASP A 22 5.06 5.52 17.02
CA ASP A 22 5.66 4.69 15.98
C ASP A 22 5.49 3.18 16.32
N ASP A 23 5.59 2.80 17.60
CA ASP A 23 5.34 1.42 18.06
C ASP A 23 3.88 0.97 17.82
N GLU A 24 2.89 1.82 18.13
CA GLU A 24 1.47 1.52 17.84
C GLU A 24 1.20 1.38 16.34
N MET A 25 1.92 2.14 15.50
CA MET A 25 1.82 2.01 14.04
C MET A 25 2.40 0.67 13.57
N ASP A 26 3.55 0.26 14.13
CA ASP A 26 4.17 -1.03 13.83
C ASP A 26 3.27 -2.20 14.25
N GLU A 27 2.59 -2.10 15.41
CA GLU A 27 1.60 -3.10 15.84
C GLU A 27 0.45 -3.25 14.85
N ILE A 28 -0.11 -2.13 14.36
CA ILE A 28 -1.18 -2.13 13.35
C ILE A 28 -0.69 -2.78 12.04
N HIS A 29 0.53 -2.45 11.63
CA HIS A 29 1.13 -2.99 10.42
C HIS A 29 1.31 -4.51 10.50
N LEU A 30 1.90 -5.00 11.60
CA LEU A 30 2.07 -6.44 11.84
C LEU A 30 0.74 -7.18 11.92
N ALA A 31 -0.26 -6.62 12.59
CA ALA A 31 -1.60 -7.20 12.66
C ALA A 31 -2.26 -7.27 11.26
N THR A 32 -2.03 -6.26 10.42
CA THR A 32 -2.54 -6.24 9.03
C THR A 32 -1.88 -7.33 8.19
N LEU A 33 -0.56 -7.51 8.31
CA LEU A 33 0.17 -8.60 7.63
C LEU A 33 -0.35 -9.97 8.06
N GLU A 34 -0.63 -10.18 9.35
CA GLU A 34 -1.21 -11.42 9.85
C GLU A 34 -2.58 -11.71 9.22
N VAL A 35 -3.45 -10.70 9.11
CA VAL A 35 -4.77 -10.87 8.46
C VAL A 35 -4.61 -11.22 6.98
N LEU A 36 -3.72 -10.54 6.26
CA LEU A 36 -3.48 -10.81 4.84
C LEU A 36 -2.87 -12.20 4.60
N GLU A 37 -2.03 -12.69 5.50
CA GLU A 37 -1.42 -14.02 5.41
C GLU A 37 -2.42 -15.13 5.79
N LYS A 38 -3.11 -15.01 6.93
CA LYS A 38 -3.94 -16.08 7.46
C LYS A 38 -5.33 -16.13 6.83
N THR A 39 -5.95 -14.96 6.69
CA THR A 39 -7.31 -14.82 6.16
C THR A 39 -7.29 -14.59 4.66
N GLY A 40 -6.46 -13.65 4.19
CA GLY A 40 -6.41 -13.26 2.77
C GLY A 40 -7.59 -12.38 2.34
N LEU A 41 -7.72 -12.19 1.03
CA LEU A 41 -8.77 -11.38 0.39
C LEU A 41 -9.45 -12.17 -0.72
N PHE A 42 -10.76 -12.03 -0.84
CA PHE A 42 -11.55 -12.63 -1.91
C PHE A 42 -11.45 -11.80 -3.19
N PHE A 43 -11.23 -12.47 -4.33
CA PHE A 43 -11.20 -11.86 -5.66
C PHE A 43 -12.18 -12.57 -6.60
N ASP A 44 -13.17 -11.82 -7.09
CA ASP A 44 -14.16 -12.33 -8.05
C ASP A 44 -13.71 -12.16 -9.51
N ASP A 45 -12.42 -12.34 -9.77
CA ASP A 45 -11.85 -12.23 -11.11
C ASP A 45 -10.68 -13.20 -11.28
N GLU A 46 -10.71 -14.00 -12.35
CA GLU A 46 -9.69 -15.04 -12.56
C GLU A 46 -8.36 -14.46 -13.04
N GLU A 47 -8.39 -13.37 -13.80
CA GLU A 47 -7.18 -12.69 -14.27
C GLU A 47 -6.42 -12.08 -13.08
N ALA A 48 -7.13 -11.42 -12.17
CA ALA A 48 -6.58 -10.88 -10.94
C ALA A 48 -5.93 -11.98 -10.08
N LEU A 49 -6.62 -13.11 -9.89
CA LEU A 49 -6.05 -14.26 -9.16
C LEU A 49 -4.76 -14.79 -9.83
N GLY A 50 -4.72 -14.82 -11.17
CA GLY A 50 -3.52 -15.22 -11.92
C GLY A 50 -2.36 -14.25 -11.75
N VAL A 51 -2.62 -12.93 -11.76
CA VAL A 51 -1.60 -11.90 -11.48
C VAL A 51 -1.06 -12.04 -10.06
N LEU A 52 -1.94 -12.28 -9.08
CA LEU A 52 -1.56 -12.44 -7.68
C LEU A 52 -0.73 -13.70 -7.43
N ASP A 53 -1.11 -14.83 -8.04
CA ASP A 53 -0.33 -16.09 -8.00
C ASP A 53 1.08 -15.88 -8.57
N GLY A 54 1.18 -15.23 -9.75
CA GLY A 54 2.46 -14.88 -10.36
C GLY A 54 3.29 -13.88 -9.54
N GLY A 55 2.65 -13.08 -8.68
CA GLY A 55 3.27 -12.15 -7.75
C GLY A 55 3.70 -12.75 -6.42
N GLY A 56 3.48 -14.05 -6.19
CA GLY A 56 3.87 -14.76 -4.97
C GLY A 56 2.78 -14.88 -3.90
N ALA A 57 1.54 -14.47 -4.20
CA ALA A 57 0.40 -14.76 -3.33
C ALA A 57 0.01 -16.24 -3.43
N VAL A 58 -0.55 -16.79 -2.37
CA VAL A 58 -1.04 -18.18 -2.32
C VAL A 58 -2.54 -18.18 -2.58
N ILE A 59 -2.97 -18.82 -3.67
CA ILE A 59 -4.38 -18.80 -4.10
C ILE A 59 -5.11 -20.07 -3.67
N ASP A 60 -6.19 -19.91 -2.91
CA ASP A 60 -7.21 -20.94 -2.76
C ASP A 60 -8.23 -20.83 -3.91
N LYS A 61 -8.11 -21.74 -4.88
CA LYS A 61 -8.97 -21.78 -6.07
C LYS A 61 -10.43 -22.14 -5.76
N THR A 62 -10.69 -22.80 -4.63
CA THR A 62 -12.05 -23.23 -4.25
C THR A 62 -12.82 -22.05 -3.67
N SER A 63 -12.19 -21.32 -2.75
CA SER A 63 -12.80 -20.15 -2.09
C SER A 63 -12.56 -18.83 -2.84
N ARG A 64 -11.70 -18.83 -3.88
CA ARG A 64 -11.26 -17.64 -4.63
C ARG A 64 -10.62 -16.58 -3.72
N VAL A 65 -9.87 -17.04 -2.72
CA VAL A 65 -9.16 -16.19 -1.76
C VAL A 65 -7.67 -16.20 -2.07
N ALA A 66 -7.07 -15.01 -2.18
CA ALA A 66 -5.64 -14.82 -2.25
C ALA A 66 -5.08 -14.50 -0.86
N LYS A 67 -4.08 -15.25 -0.42
CA LYS A 67 -3.35 -15.03 0.83
C LYS A 67 -1.97 -14.48 0.52
N PHE A 68 -1.53 -13.52 1.32
CA PHE A 68 -0.32 -12.75 1.03
C PHE A 68 0.73 -13.02 2.11
N PRO A 69 1.83 -13.72 1.78
CA PRO A 69 2.96 -13.81 2.69
C PRO A 69 3.51 -12.41 3.03
N PRO A 70 3.93 -12.14 4.28
CA PRO A 70 4.36 -10.79 4.68
C PRO A 70 5.43 -10.16 3.78
N HIS A 71 6.42 -10.95 3.36
CA HIS A 71 7.50 -10.46 2.49
C HIS A 71 7.00 -9.99 1.11
N VAL A 72 5.95 -10.60 0.56
CA VAL A 72 5.36 -10.18 -0.72
C VAL A 72 4.75 -8.79 -0.60
N VAL A 73 4.05 -8.53 0.51
CA VAL A 73 3.45 -7.22 0.79
C VAL A 73 4.54 -6.16 1.00
N GLU A 74 5.55 -6.47 1.79
CA GLU A 74 6.68 -5.57 2.08
C GLU A 74 7.48 -5.21 0.82
N ASP A 75 7.76 -6.19 -0.04
CA ASP A 75 8.46 -5.95 -1.29
C ASP A 75 7.62 -5.13 -2.27
N ALA A 76 6.31 -5.34 -2.30
CA ALA A 76 5.38 -4.52 -3.08
C ALA A 76 5.39 -3.05 -2.59
N ILE A 77 5.30 -2.81 -1.28
CA ILE A 77 5.39 -1.46 -0.69
C ILE A 77 6.73 -0.80 -1.03
N ARG A 78 7.84 -1.54 -0.86
CA ARG A 78 9.19 -1.04 -1.16
C ARG A 78 9.38 -0.68 -2.63
N SER A 79 8.76 -1.42 -3.53
CA SER A 79 8.82 -1.16 -4.97
C SER A 79 8.00 0.08 -5.40
N ALA A 80 7.04 0.49 -4.58
CA ALA A 80 6.14 1.59 -4.90
C ALA A 80 6.87 2.96 -4.82
N PRO A 81 6.72 3.84 -5.82
CA PRO A 81 7.34 5.15 -5.78
C PRO A 81 6.70 6.03 -4.70
N PRO A 82 7.48 6.76 -3.88
CA PRO A 82 6.94 7.58 -2.78
C PRO A 82 6.19 8.83 -3.27
N LYS A 83 6.33 9.17 -4.56
CA LYS A 83 5.65 10.31 -5.19
C LYS A 83 5.45 10.05 -6.67
N ILE A 84 4.25 10.34 -7.15
CA ILE A 84 3.91 10.34 -8.57
C ILE A 84 3.34 11.70 -8.99
N LEU A 85 3.53 12.08 -10.26
CA LEU A 85 2.93 13.29 -10.83
C LEU A 85 1.62 12.92 -11.53
N LEU A 86 0.50 13.41 -11.00
CA LEU A 86 -0.81 13.29 -11.65
C LEU A 86 -1.07 14.50 -12.56
N ALA A 87 -0.84 14.35 -13.86
CA ALA A 87 -0.96 15.42 -14.86
C ALA A 87 -2.34 15.41 -15.55
N GLY A 88 -3.38 15.82 -14.82
CA GLY A 88 -4.72 16.00 -15.39
C GLY A 88 -4.75 17.07 -16.49
N ARG A 89 -5.59 16.86 -17.52
CA ARG A 89 -5.86 17.83 -18.58
C ARG A 89 -6.86 18.90 -18.14
#